data_AF-L1M6A9-F1
#
_entry.id   AF-L1M6A9-F1
#
_cell.length_a   1.000
_cell.length_b   1.000
_cell.length_c   1.000
_cell.angle_alpha   90.00
_cell.angle_beta   90.00
_cell.angle_gamma   90.00
#
_symmetry.space_group_name_H-M   'P 1'
#
loop_
_entity.id
_entity.type
_entity.pdbx_description
1 polymer ?
#
loop_
_entity_poly.entity_id
_entity_poly.type
_entity_poly.pdbx_seq_one_letter_code
_entity_poly.pdbx_strand_id
1 'polypeptide(L)'
;MPIESTSEFAIHAKTILQQPPLQALVLHLWDAKEYPFDLGSQLRAMDARNYNFMLTLIYAFRRNGPEDQAFQDLAQQLVESR
;
A
#
# COMPACT_ATOMS: atom_id res chain seq x y z
N MET A 1 19.25 18.11 11.22
CA MET A 1 19.21 16.63 11.12
C MET A 1 18.20 16.31 10.04
N PRO A 2 18.53 15.54 8.99
CA PRO A 2 17.51 15.09 8.07
C PRO A 2 16.56 14.19 8.86
N ILE A 3 15.26 14.46 8.79
CA ILE A 3 14.25 13.53 9.29
C ILE A 3 14.41 12.31 8.39
N GLU A 4 14.99 11.23 8.89
CA GLU A 4 14.91 9.93 8.23
C GLU A 4 13.42 9.68 8.03
N SER A 5 12.94 9.83 6.79
CA SER A 5 11.54 9.62 6.46
C SER A 5 11.31 8.13 6.57
N THR A 6 10.93 7.65 7.76
CA THR A 6 10.53 6.27 7.96
C THR A 6 9.42 5.93 6.97
N SER A 7 9.62 4.88 6.18
CA SER A 7 8.65 4.46 5.17
C SER A 7 7.35 4.01 5.85
N GLU A 8 6.23 4.63 5.48
CA GLU A 8 4.90 4.21 5.97
C GLU A 8 4.56 2.80 5.51
N PHE A 9 5.10 2.36 4.36
CA PHE A 9 4.97 1.00 3.88
C PHE A 9 5.70 0.01 4.79
N ALA A 10 6.90 0.35 5.25
CA ALA A 10 7.64 -0.46 6.23
C ALA A 10 6.93 -0.50 7.58
N ILE A 11 6.47 0.66 8.10
CA ILE A 11 5.77 0.75 9.39
C ILE A 11 4.49 -0.11 9.37
N HIS A 12 3.77 -0.12 8.26
CA HIS A 12 2.48 -0.79 8.14
C HIS A 12 2.52 -2.14 7.40
N ALA A 13 3.72 -2.64 7.03
CA ALA A 13 3.89 -3.86 6.22
C ALA A 13 3.09 -5.05 6.76
N LYS A 14 3.17 -5.31 8.07
CA LYS A 14 2.43 -6.42 8.70
C LYS A 14 0.92 -6.29 8.53
N THR A 15 0.38 -5.08 8.70
CA THR A 15 -1.05 -4.82 8.51
C THR A 15 -1.44 -4.99 7.05
N ILE A 16 -0.63 -4.45 6.11
CA ILE A 16 -0.87 -4.59 4.67
C ILE A 16 -0.91 -6.07 4.28
N LEU A 17 0.07 -6.86 4.70
CA LEU A 17 0.15 -8.29 4.39
C LEU A 17 -1.02 -9.11 4.97
N GLN A 18 -1.73 -8.61 5.98
CA GLN A 18 -2.87 -9.32 6.59
C GLN A 18 -4.23 -8.88 6.07
N GLN A 19 -4.30 -7.77 5.31
CA GLN A 19 -5.56 -7.14 4.92
C GLN A 19 -5.68 -7.10 3.40
N PRO A 20 -6.53 -7.97 2.79
CA PRO A 20 -6.66 -8.05 1.34
C PRO A 20 -6.95 -6.71 0.63
N PRO A 21 -7.78 -5.80 1.19
CA PRO A 21 -8.00 -4.50 0.57
C PRO A 21 -6.74 -3.61 0.52
N LEU A 22 -5.85 -3.72 1.50
CA LEU A 22 -4.59 -2.98 1.52
C LEU A 22 -3.55 -3.59 0.57
N GLN A 23 -3.52 -4.92 0.44
CA GLN A 23 -2.68 -5.59 -0.56
C GLN A 23 -3.08 -5.17 -1.98
N ALA A 24 -4.39 -5.16 -2.26
CA ALA A 24 -4.92 -4.73 -3.55
C ALA A 24 -4.55 -3.28 -3.86
N LEU A 25 -4.56 -2.39 -2.85
CA LEU A 25 -4.13 -1.01 -3.01
C LEU A 25 -2.64 -0.92 -3.36
N VAL A 26 -1.77 -1.63 -2.63
CA VAL A 26 -0.32 -1.60 -2.87
C VAL A 26 0.01 -2.09 -4.28
N LEU A 27 -0.58 -3.19 -4.71
CA LEU A 27 -0.39 -3.72 -6.07
C LEU A 27 -0.87 -2.73 -7.14
N HIS A 28 -2.01 -2.08 -6.91
CA HIS A 28 -2.52 -1.05 -7.83
C HIS A 28 -1.62 0.17 -7.92
N LEU A 29 -1.06 0.63 -6.80
CA LEU A 29 -0.11 1.74 -6.79
C LEU A 29 1.19 1.36 -7.51
N TRP A 30 1.55 0.08 -7.51
CA TRP A 30 2.77 -0.42 -8.14
C TRP A 30 2.61 -0.59 -9.65
N ASP A 31 1.58 -1.31 -10.09
CA ASP A 31 1.19 -1.43 -11.49
C ASP A 31 -0.34 -1.40 -11.62
N ALA A 32 -0.88 -0.21 -11.89
CA ALA A 32 -2.32 -0.02 -12.04
C ALA A 32 -2.91 -0.73 -13.27
N LYS A 33 -2.08 -1.05 -14.28
CA LYS A 33 -2.53 -1.70 -15.51
C LYS A 33 -2.70 -3.20 -15.28
N GLU A 34 -1.75 -3.82 -14.59
CA GLU A 34 -1.82 -5.23 -14.23
C GLU A 34 -2.80 -5.47 -13.06
N TYR A 35 -2.86 -4.54 -12.11
CA TYR A 35 -3.68 -4.64 -10.90
C TYR A 35 -4.70 -3.50 -10.82
N PRO A 36 -5.82 -3.59 -11.56
CA PRO A 36 -6.88 -2.59 -11.46
C PRO A 36 -7.54 -2.60 -10.08
N PHE A 37 -7.76 -1.42 -9.51
CA PHE A 37 -8.37 -1.25 -8.19
C PHE A 37 -9.79 -0.69 -8.30
N ASP A 38 -10.78 -1.53 -8.04
CA ASP A 38 -12.17 -1.09 -7.91
C ASP A 38 -12.41 -0.48 -6.52
N LEU A 39 -12.26 0.84 -6.45
CA LEU A 39 -12.49 1.60 -5.22
C LEU A 39 -13.87 1.33 -4.61
N GLY A 40 -14.91 1.14 -5.43
CA GLY A 40 -16.28 0.92 -4.93
C GLY A 40 -16.42 -0.39 -4.15
N SER A 41 -15.86 -1.49 -4.66
CA SER A 41 -15.89 -2.77 -3.96
C SER A 41 -14.91 -2.85 -2.80
N GLN A 42 -13.74 -2.22 -2.93
CA GLN A 42 -12.72 -2.20 -1.87
C GLN A 42 -13.19 -1.37 -0.67
N LEU A 43 -13.84 -0.22 -0.89
CA LEU A 43 -14.41 0.58 0.21
C LEU A 43 -15.53 -0.16 0.96
N ARG A 44 -16.33 -0.98 0.27
CA ARG A 44 -17.36 -1.82 0.93
C ARG A 44 -16.75 -2.93 1.79
N ALA A 45 -15.56 -3.40 1.43
CA ALA A 45 -14.83 -4.43 2.17
C ALA A 45 -13.92 -3.86 3.28
N MET A 46 -13.77 -2.53 3.36
CA MET A 46 -12.93 -1.87 4.36
C MET A 46 -13.72 -1.45 5.59
N ASP A 47 -13.14 -1.68 6.76
CA ASP A 47 -13.56 -1.02 7.99
C ASP A 47 -12.91 0.38 8.12
N ALA A 48 -13.38 1.17 9.10
CA ALA A 48 -12.87 2.53 9.32
C ALA A 48 -11.36 2.58 9.62
N ARG A 49 -10.78 1.52 10.17
CA ARG A 49 -9.34 1.43 10.47
C ARG A 49 -8.54 1.22 9.19
N ASN A 50 -8.98 0.31 8.32
CA ASN A 50 -8.38 0.05 7.02
C ASN A 50 -8.49 1.26 6.08
N TYR A 51 -9.57 2.02 6.17
CA TYR A 51 -9.73 3.27 5.40
C TYR A 51 -8.67 4.32 5.77
N ASN A 52 -8.40 4.53 7.06
CA ASN A 52 -7.35 5.45 7.48
C ASN A 52 -5.96 4.99 7.02
N PHE A 53 -5.66 3.68 7.09
CA PHE A 53 -4.43 3.13 6.54
C PHE A 53 -4.30 3.39 5.04
N MET A 54 -5.36 3.15 4.27
CA MET A 54 -5.36 3.42 2.83
C MET A 54 -5.00 4.88 2.53
N LEU A 55 -5.60 5.84 3.24
CA LEU A 55 -5.29 7.26 3.05
C LEU A 55 -3.83 7.59 3.38
N THR A 56 -3.30 7.03 4.48
CA THR A 56 -1.88 7.19 4.85
C THR A 56 -0.96 6.64 3.77
N LEU A 57 -1.24 5.44 3.23
CA LEU A 57 -0.43 4.82 2.20
C LEU A 57 -0.49 5.58 0.87
N ILE A 58 -1.65 6.10 0.48
CA ILE A 58 -1.79 6.96 -0.71
C ILE A 58 -0.96 8.24 -0.54
N TYR A 59 -1.00 8.86 0.64
CA TYR A 59 -0.21 10.06 0.91
C TYR A 59 1.30 9.77 0.88
N ALA A 60 1.72 8.65 1.49
CA ALA A 60 3.10 8.19 1.46
C ALA A 60 3.58 7.92 0.03
N PHE A 61 2.75 7.25 -0.78
CA PHE A 61 3.05 6.98 -2.19
C PHE A 61 3.23 8.27 -2.98
N ARG A 62 2.35 9.26 -2.80
CA ARG A 62 2.47 10.55 -3.47
C ARG A 62 3.72 11.32 -3.08
N ARG A 63 4.21 11.15 -1.85
CA ARG A 63 5.41 11.81 -1.36
C ARG A 63 6.68 11.21 -1.97
N ASN A 64 6.81 9.88 -1.98
CA ASN A 64 8.03 9.23 -2.47
C ASN A 64 7.86 7.76 -2.89
N GLY A 65 6.65 7.30 -3.17
CA GLY A 65 6.33 5.88 -3.37
C GLY A 65 7.20 5.16 -4.40
N PRO A 66 7.31 5.65 -5.65
CA PRO A 66 8.13 5.00 -6.66
C PRO A 66 9.61 4.84 -6.27
N GLU A 67 10.13 5.74 -5.42
CA GLU A 67 11.50 5.74 -4.93
C GLU A 67 11.66 5.08 -3.54
N ASP A 68 10.55 4.67 -2.91
CA ASP A 68 10.54 4.02 -1.61
C ASP A 68 10.84 2.53 -1.76
N GLN A 69 12.06 2.12 -1.37
CA GLN A 69 12.50 0.73 -1.47
C GLN A 69 11.57 -0.22 -0.70
N ALA A 70 11.04 0.19 0.46
CA ALA A 70 10.16 -0.67 1.23
C ALA A 70 8.80 -0.88 0.54
N PHE A 71 8.34 0.10 -0.24
CA PHE A 71 7.17 -0.06 -1.10
C PHE A 71 7.46 -1.06 -2.23
N GLN A 72 8.59 -0.91 -2.92
CA GLN A 72 8.98 -1.80 -4.03
C GLN A 72 9.13 -3.25 -3.55
N ASP A 73 9.84 -3.47 -2.43
CA ASP A 73 10.03 -4.80 -1.85
C ASP A 73 8.69 -5.42 -1.43
N LEU A 74 7.80 -4.62 -0.83
CA LEU A 74 6.49 -5.08 -0.41
C LEU A 74 5.59 -5.45 -1.60
N ALA A 75 5.60 -4.65 -2.66
CA ALA A 75 4.85 -4.95 -3.88
C ALA A 75 5.37 -6.25 -4.53
N GLN A 76 6.69 -6.40 -4.64
CA GLN A 76 7.33 -7.62 -5.16
C GLN A 76 6.95 -8.85 -4.32
N GLN A 77 7.01 -8.76 -3.00
CA GLN A 77 6.60 -9.84 -2.10
C GLN A 77 5.14 -10.25 -2.32
N LEU A 78 4.24 -9.27 -2.50
CA LEU A 78 2.82 -9.54 -2.74
C LEU A 78 2.59 -10.27 -4.07
N VAL A 79 3.35 -9.95 -5.11
CA VAL A 79 3.31 -10.63 -6.42
C VAL A 79 3.76 -12.07 -6.29
N GLU A 80 4.89 -12.32 -5.61
CA GLU A 80 5.46 -13.66 -5.43
C GLU A 80 4.60 -14.58 -4.53
N SER A 81 3.77 -14.00 -3.66
CA SER A 81 2.92 -14.74 -2.72
C SER A 81 1.56 -15.19 -3.28
N ARG A 82 1.27 -14.87 -4.55
CA ARG A 82 0.01 -15.22 -5.23
C ARG A 82 0.11 -16.52 -6.01
#